data_AF-A0A7X1L6B4-F1
#
_entry.id   AF-A0A7X1L6B4-F1
#
_cell.length_a   1.000
_cell.length_b   1.000
_cell.length_c   1.000
_cell.angle_alpha   90.00
_cell.angle_beta   90.00
_cell.angle_gamma   90.00
#
_symmetry.space_group_name_H-M   'P 1'
#
loop_
_entity.id
_entity.type
_entity.pdbx_description
1 polymer ?
#
loop_
_entity_poly.entity_id
_entity_poly.type
_entity_poly.pdbx_seq_one_letter_code
_entity_poly.pdbx_strand_id
1 'polypeptide(L)'
;MDRFRKWIPLALVVLLGILVQVVLVAADTKETPVKAAIAFTKAFYQLSPAVTERMCGDLLEDQDLVDDVFYEVEGEARAKGFSAAYPRMQLFHVQAAVLAQDEASAQVQVTCSMKRAIHPTFAYFLKIMNMGETYHLDEVVDLVNEDGMWKVCGYEYAMID
;
A
#
# COMPACT_ATOMS: atom_id res chain seq x y z
N MET A 1 44.79 -21.42 24.57
CA MET A 1 44.43 -20.80 23.27
C MET A 1 43.36 -21.57 22.50
N ASP A 2 43.16 -22.88 22.72
CA ASP A 2 42.19 -23.68 21.94
C ASP A 2 40.71 -23.33 22.16
N ARG A 3 40.35 -22.81 23.34
CA ARG A 3 38.96 -22.39 23.63
C ARG A 3 38.52 -21.24 22.74
N PHE A 4 39.38 -20.25 22.48
CA PHE A 4 39.08 -19.12 21.59
C PHE A 4 38.95 -19.56 20.13
N ARG A 5 39.78 -20.51 19.67
CA ARG A 5 39.74 -21.01 18.28
C ARG A 5 38.41 -21.67 17.92
N LYS A 6 37.69 -22.23 18.90
CA LYS A 6 36.35 -22.83 18.71
C LYS A 6 35.24 -21.79 18.54
N TRP A 7 35.40 -20.57 19.06
CA TRP A 7 34.41 -19.49 18.94
C TRP A 7 34.61 -18.62 17.69
N ILE A 8 35.81 -18.62 17.10
CA ILE A 8 36.12 -17.92 15.84
C ILE A 8 35.11 -18.25 14.72
N PRO A 9 34.80 -19.51 14.38
CA PRO A 9 33.85 -19.81 13.31
C PRO A 9 32.43 -19.31 13.64
N LEU A 10 32.01 -19.39 14.92
CA LEU A 10 30.71 -18.87 15.34
C LEU A 10 30.66 -17.34 15.18
N ALA A 11 31.68 -16.64 15.66
CA ALA A 11 31.78 -15.18 15.55
C ALA A 11 31.79 -14.73 14.09
N LEU A 12 32.48 -15.46 13.20
CA LEU A 12 32.50 -15.22 11.76
C LEU A 12 31.11 -15.37 11.13
N VAL A 13 30.39 -16.44 11.45
CA VAL A 13 29.03 -16.69 10.93
C VAL A 13 28.06 -15.60 11.40
N VAL A 14 28.15 -15.17 12.66
CA VAL A 14 27.33 -14.08 13.19
C VAL A 14 27.65 -12.76 12.47
N LEU A 15 28.92 -12.43 12.29
CA LEU A 15 29.34 -11.23 11.55
C LEU A 15 28.86 -11.25 10.10
N LEU A 16 28.96 -12.41 9.43
CA LEU A 16 28.45 -12.60 8.07
C LEU A 16 26.93 -12.40 8.03
N GLY A 17 26.19 -12.96 8.99
CA GLY A 17 24.75 -12.77 9.11
C GLY A 17 24.36 -11.28 9.25
N ILE A 18 25.08 -10.54 10.10
CA ILE A 18 24.87 -9.10 10.28
C ILE A 18 25.15 -8.34 8.98
N LEU A 19 26.26 -8.65 8.28
CA LEU A 19 26.60 -8.02 7.01
C LEU A 19 25.54 -8.28 5.93
N VAL A 20 25.05 -9.51 5.82
CA VAL A 20 23.99 -9.87 4.87
C VAL A 20 22.70 -9.11 5.20
N GLN A 21 22.33 -9.01 6.48
CA GLN A 21 21.16 -8.24 6.90
C GLN A 21 21.28 -6.76 6.51
N VAL A 22 22.44 -6.13 6.73
CA VAL A 22 22.66 -4.72 6.34
C VAL A 22 22.48 -4.52 4.84
N VAL A 23 23.02 -5.40 4.00
CA VAL A 23 22.88 -5.33 2.54
C VAL A 23 21.42 -5.51 2.11
N LEU A 24 20.72 -6.48 2.70
CA LEU A 24 19.30 -6.72 2.40
C LEU A 24 18.41 -5.54 2.82
N VAL A 25 18.66 -4.95 3.98
CA VAL A 25 17.94 -3.74 4.43
C VAL A 25 18.21 -2.57 3.49
N ALA A 26 19.46 -2.36 3.06
CA ALA A 26 19.79 -1.28 2.12
C ALA A 26 19.17 -1.50 0.72
N ALA A 27 19.01 -2.76 0.29
CA ALA A 27 18.26 -3.08 -0.92
C ALA A 27 16.76 -2.84 -0.74
N ASP A 28 16.22 -3.10 0.46
CA ASP A 28 14.82 -2.90 0.77
C ASP A 28 14.46 -1.42 1.04
N THR A 29 15.42 -0.56 1.38
CA THR A 29 15.16 0.88 1.47
C THR A 29 15.13 1.57 0.10
N LYS A 30 15.53 0.89 -0.99
CA LYS A 30 15.40 1.47 -2.33
C LYS A 30 13.93 1.62 -2.69
N GLU A 31 13.60 2.82 -3.11
CA GLU A 31 12.28 3.14 -3.63
C GLU A 31 12.09 2.49 -5.01
N THR A 32 10.96 1.82 -5.18
CA THR A 32 10.62 1.13 -6.43
C THR A 32 9.20 1.52 -6.84
N PRO A 33 8.87 1.51 -8.15
CA PRO A 33 7.54 1.85 -8.61
C PRO A 33 6.48 0.91 -8.00
N VAL A 34 6.85 -0.35 -7.78
CA VAL A 34 6.01 -1.35 -7.09
C VAL A 34 5.66 -0.90 -5.66
N LYS A 35 6.64 -0.45 -4.87
CA LYS A 35 6.40 0.01 -3.50
C LYS A 35 5.54 1.27 -3.46
N ALA A 36 5.76 2.18 -4.42
CA ALA A 36 4.97 3.39 -4.55
C ALA A 36 3.50 3.06 -4.89
N ALA A 37 3.25 2.21 -5.89
CA ALA A 37 1.92 1.79 -6.29
C ALA A 37 1.16 1.14 -5.12
N ILE A 38 1.78 0.18 -4.42
CA ILE A 38 1.18 -0.50 -3.26
C ILE A 38 0.83 0.50 -2.15
N ALA A 39 1.74 1.42 -1.84
CA ALA A 39 1.54 2.39 -0.77
C ALA A 39 0.42 3.39 -1.11
N PHE A 40 0.38 3.88 -2.36
CA PHE A 40 -0.71 4.71 -2.86
C PHE A 40 -2.05 3.96 -2.77
N THR A 41 -2.13 2.74 -3.32
CA THR A 41 -3.34 1.90 -3.29
C THR A 41 -3.86 1.74 -1.86
N LYS A 42 -2.95 1.43 -0.92
CA LYS A 42 -3.29 1.26 0.48
C LYS A 42 -3.79 2.57 1.10
N ALA A 43 -3.13 3.68 0.83
CA ALA A 43 -3.52 4.99 1.36
C ALA A 43 -4.90 5.42 0.82
N PHE A 44 -5.14 5.25 -0.48
CA PHE A 44 -6.39 5.56 -1.16
C PHE A 44 -7.57 4.81 -0.52
N TYR A 45 -7.49 3.47 -0.46
CA TYR A 45 -8.56 2.64 0.09
C TYR A 45 -8.70 2.72 1.62
N GLN A 46 -7.70 3.24 2.32
CA GLN A 46 -7.80 3.54 3.75
C GLN A 46 -8.36 4.95 4.03
N LEU A 47 -8.65 5.74 2.98
CA LEU A 47 -9.02 7.15 3.07
C LEU A 47 -8.00 7.93 3.92
N SER A 48 -6.72 7.69 3.65
CA SER A 48 -5.61 8.30 4.38
C SER A 48 -5.12 9.54 3.65
N PRO A 49 -4.85 10.67 4.35
CA PRO A 49 -4.29 11.86 3.72
C PRO A 49 -2.92 11.61 3.08
N ALA A 50 -2.20 10.55 3.51
CA ALA A 50 -0.95 10.11 2.92
C ALA A 50 -1.06 9.66 1.45
N VAL A 51 -2.27 9.58 0.90
CA VAL A 51 -2.48 9.32 -0.55
C VAL A 51 -1.88 10.44 -1.39
N THR A 52 -2.03 11.70 -0.96
CA THR A 52 -1.55 12.90 -1.66
C THR A 52 -0.02 12.94 -1.71
N GLU A 53 0.66 12.48 -0.65
CA GLU A 53 2.12 12.36 -0.61
C GLU A 53 2.70 11.48 -1.73
N ARG A 54 1.87 10.61 -2.32
CA ARG A 54 2.25 9.69 -3.39
C ARG A 54 1.73 10.12 -4.76
N MET A 55 1.00 11.22 -4.87
CA MET A 55 0.50 11.74 -6.14
C MET A 55 1.55 12.65 -6.78
N CYS A 56 1.67 12.60 -8.09
CA CYS A 56 2.56 13.49 -8.83
C CYS A 56 1.99 14.91 -8.91
N GLY A 57 2.83 15.88 -9.26
CA GLY A 57 2.44 17.31 -9.24
C GLY A 57 1.17 17.60 -10.03
N ASP A 58 1.09 17.08 -11.26
CA ASP A 58 -0.05 17.30 -12.16
C ASP A 58 -1.36 16.74 -11.58
N LEU A 59 -1.30 15.57 -10.93
CA LEU A 59 -2.46 14.95 -10.30
C LEU A 59 -2.82 15.62 -8.95
N LEU A 60 -1.87 16.29 -8.31
CA LEU A 60 -2.11 17.11 -7.12
C LEU A 60 -2.79 18.43 -7.42
N GLU A 61 -2.72 18.95 -8.65
CA GLU A 61 -3.54 20.09 -9.06
C GLU A 61 -5.04 19.73 -9.07
N ASP A 62 -5.33 18.45 -9.24
CA ASP A 62 -6.65 17.82 -9.06
C ASP A 62 -6.88 17.34 -7.61
N GLN A 63 -6.13 17.82 -6.61
CA GLN A 63 -6.25 17.40 -5.19
C GLN A 63 -7.68 17.46 -4.65
N ASP A 64 -8.42 18.48 -5.06
CA ASP A 64 -9.81 18.67 -4.67
C ASP A 64 -10.64 17.43 -5.00
N LEU A 65 -10.31 16.69 -6.07
CA LEU A 65 -11.03 15.46 -6.46
C LEU A 65 -10.86 14.32 -5.45
N VAL A 66 -9.68 14.13 -4.84
CA VAL A 66 -9.47 12.98 -3.92
C VAL A 66 -10.09 13.25 -2.56
N ASP A 67 -9.87 14.45 -2.01
CA ASP A 67 -10.45 14.83 -0.73
C ASP A 67 -11.99 14.98 -0.84
N ASP A 68 -12.51 15.49 -1.96
CA ASP A 68 -13.95 15.53 -2.21
C ASP A 68 -14.55 14.13 -2.33
N VAL A 69 -13.90 13.21 -3.07
CA VAL A 69 -14.34 11.81 -3.16
C VAL A 69 -14.36 11.17 -1.77
N PHE A 70 -13.34 11.40 -0.93
CA PHE A 70 -13.32 10.90 0.44
C PHE A 70 -14.46 11.49 1.28
N TYR A 71 -14.66 12.81 1.20
CA TYR A 71 -15.74 13.48 1.92
C TYR A 71 -17.12 12.96 1.49
N GLU A 72 -17.33 12.76 0.19
CA GLU A 72 -18.58 12.25 -0.37
C GLU A 72 -18.90 10.85 0.15
N VAL A 73 -17.97 9.89 0.05
CA VAL A 73 -18.22 8.52 0.51
C VAL A 73 -18.41 8.43 2.03
N GLU A 74 -17.73 9.28 2.80
CA GLU A 74 -17.96 9.35 4.24
C GLU A 74 -19.33 9.97 4.54
N GLY A 75 -19.76 10.96 3.76
CA GLY A 75 -21.08 11.58 3.83
C GLY A 75 -22.20 10.58 3.56
N GLU A 76 -22.05 9.78 2.50
CA GLU A 76 -22.98 8.72 2.14
C GLU A 76 -23.06 7.64 3.23
N ALA A 77 -21.91 7.20 3.76
CA ALA A 77 -21.88 6.26 4.87
C ALA A 77 -22.65 6.80 6.09
N ARG A 78 -22.47 8.07 6.45
CA ARG A 78 -23.22 8.73 7.53
C ARG A 78 -24.72 8.81 7.23
N ALA A 79 -25.10 9.12 5.99
CA ALA A 79 -26.49 9.17 5.56
C ALA A 79 -27.18 7.79 5.66
N LYS A 80 -26.44 6.70 5.43
CA LYS A 80 -26.87 5.31 5.63
C LYS A 80 -26.84 4.87 7.11
N GLY A 81 -26.40 5.73 8.03
CA GLY A 81 -26.31 5.45 9.48
C GLY A 81 -25.02 4.75 9.92
N PHE A 82 -24.05 4.59 9.02
CA PHE A 82 -22.73 4.06 9.34
C PHE A 82 -21.79 5.16 9.84
N SER A 83 -20.66 4.74 10.42
CA SER A 83 -19.60 5.67 10.78
C SER A 83 -18.84 6.12 9.52
N ALA A 84 -18.18 7.28 9.61
CA ALA A 84 -17.29 7.79 8.57
C ALA A 84 -16.14 6.83 8.21
N ALA A 85 -15.76 5.93 9.14
CA ALA A 85 -14.72 4.95 8.90
C ALA A 85 -15.23 3.71 8.13
N TYR A 86 -16.53 3.58 7.92
CA TYR A 86 -17.13 2.43 7.24
C TYR A 86 -16.60 2.21 5.81
N PRO A 87 -16.42 3.25 4.97
CA PRO A 87 -15.90 3.08 3.61
C PRO A 87 -14.48 2.50 3.55
N ARG A 88 -13.71 2.61 4.63
CA ARG A 88 -12.29 2.20 4.66
C ARG A 88 -12.16 0.72 4.40
N MET A 89 -11.19 0.37 3.57
CA MET A 89 -10.86 -1.01 3.24
C MET A 89 -9.47 -1.37 3.76
N GLN A 90 -9.34 -2.63 4.16
CA GLN A 90 -8.09 -3.28 4.45
C GLN A 90 -7.74 -4.21 3.29
N LEU A 91 -6.53 -4.03 2.77
CA LEU A 91 -5.99 -4.83 1.67
C LEU A 91 -5.30 -6.09 2.21
N PHE A 92 -5.48 -7.18 1.49
CA PHE A 92 -4.93 -8.51 1.73
C PHE A 92 -4.38 -9.08 0.43
N HIS A 93 -3.39 -9.96 0.53
CA HIS A 93 -2.78 -10.63 -0.63
C HIS A 93 -2.36 -9.65 -1.74
N VAL A 94 -1.81 -8.50 -1.36
CA VAL A 94 -1.39 -7.47 -2.31
C VAL A 94 -0.24 -8.01 -3.14
N GLN A 95 -0.45 -8.05 -4.45
CA GLN A 95 0.53 -8.38 -5.46
C GLN A 95 0.65 -7.20 -6.40
N ALA A 96 1.85 -6.96 -6.90
CA ALA A 96 2.09 -5.92 -7.88
C ALA A 96 3.12 -6.40 -8.88
N ALA A 97 2.85 -6.16 -10.16
CA ALA A 97 3.68 -6.56 -11.28
C ALA A 97 3.97 -5.35 -12.16
N VAL A 98 5.23 -5.17 -12.52
CA VAL A 98 5.64 -4.12 -13.48
C VAL A 98 5.27 -4.60 -14.88
N LEU A 99 4.37 -3.88 -15.55
CA LEU A 99 3.97 -4.15 -16.92
C LEU A 99 4.93 -3.48 -17.92
N ALA A 100 5.30 -2.24 -17.62
CA ALA A 100 6.26 -1.45 -18.39
C ALA A 100 7.07 -0.57 -17.44
N GLN A 101 8.35 -0.35 -17.76
CA GLN A 101 9.21 0.56 -16.99
C GLN A 101 10.30 1.13 -17.89
N ASP A 102 10.50 2.45 -17.77
CA ASP A 102 11.65 3.18 -18.28
C ASP A 102 12.37 3.91 -17.14
N GLU A 103 13.28 4.85 -17.46
CA GLU A 103 14.06 5.58 -16.47
C GLU A 103 13.24 6.58 -15.64
N ALA A 104 12.13 7.09 -16.18
CA ALA A 104 11.31 8.14 -15.60
C ALA A 104 9.84 7.75 -15.39
N SER A 105 9.37 6.65 -15.95
CA SER A 105 7.98 6.20 -15.90
C SER A 105 7.87 4.70 -15.69
N ALA A 106 6.75 4.26 -15.10
CA ALA A 106 6.44 2.86 -14.90
C ALA A 106 4.93 2.62 -14.88
N GLN A 107 4.50 1.48 -15.40
CA GLN A 107 3.14 0.98 -15.27
C GLN A 107 3.16 -0.25 -14.39
N VAL A 108 2.39 -0.21 -13.32
CA VAL A 108 2.33 -1.28 -12.33
C VAL A 108 0.90 -1.76 -12.20
N GLN A 109 0.67 -3.03 -12.51
CA GLN A 109 -0.58 -3.71 -12.18
C GLN A 109 -0.57 -4.06 -10.70
N VAL A 110 -1.65 -3.71 -9.99
CA VAL A 110 -1.86 -4.04 -8.57
C VAL A 110 -3.08 -4.93 -8.46
N THR A 111 -2.88 -6.13 -7.93
CA THR A 111 -3.95 -7.10 -7.68
C THR A 111 -4.04 -7.38 -6.19
N CYS A 112 -5.23 -7.30 -5.60
CA CYS A 112 -5.41 -7.60 -4.18
C CYS A 112 -6.83 -8.02 -3.82
N SER A 113 -6.99 -8.52 -2.60
CA SER A 113 -8.29 -8.77 -1.98
C SER A 113 -8.55 -7.72 -0.91
N MET A 114 -9.74 -7.14 -0.86
CA MET A 114 -10.10 -6.07 0.04
C MET A 114 -11.28 -6.47 0.92
N LYS A 115 -11.26 -6.04 2.18
CA LYS A 115 -12.40 -6.15 3.10
C LYS A 115 -12.59 -4.86 3.86
N ARG A 116 -13.81 -4.56 4.28
CA ARG A 116 -14.10 -3.40 5.14
C ARG A 116 -13.22 -3.44 6.39
N ALA A 117 -12.60 -2.31 6.73
CA ALA A 117 -11.67 -2.15 7.85
C ALA A 117 -12.43 -2.03 9.18
N ILE A 118 -13.07 -3.12 9.59
CA ILE A 118 -13.92 -3.18 10.77
C ILE A 118 -13.13 -3.78 11.93
N HIS A 119 -13.33 -3.22 13.13
CA HIS A 119 -12.61 -3.68 14.30
C HIS A 119 -12.86 -5.18 14.57
N PRO A 120 -11.82 -6.00 14.81
CA PRO A 120 -11.93 -7.46 14.86
C PRO A 120 -12.94 -7.99 15.89
N THR A 121 -13.21 -7.23 16.95
CA THR A 121 -14.23 -7.60 17.97
C THR A 121 -15.64 -7.67 17.41
N PHE A 122 -15.92 -7.00 16.28
CA PHE A 122 -17.21 -7.04 15.61
C PHE A 122 -17.25 -8.02 14.43
N ALA A 123 -16.13 -8.70 14.12
CA ALA A 123 -16.06 -9.63 12.99
C ALA A 123 -17.08 -10.79 13.09
N TYR A 124 -17.41 -11.21 14.31
CA TYR A 124 -18.45 -12.22 14.54
C TYR A 124 -19.84 -11.74 14.10
N PHE A 125 -20.19 -10.48 14.38
CA PHE A 125 -21.48 -9.90 13.97
C PHE A 125 -21.56 -9.67 12.46
N LEU A 126 -20.44 -9.33 11.81
CA LEU A 126 -20.41 -9.16 10.34
C LEU A 126 -20.72 -10.45 9.58
N LYS A 127 -20.25 -11.60 10.10
CA LYS A 127 -20.57 -12.90 9.52
C LYS A 127 -22.07 -13.20 9.58
N ILE A 128 -22.74 -12.76 10.64
CA ILE A 128 -24.20 -12.92 10.81
C ILE A 128 -24.96 -11.96 9.88
N MET A 129 -24.46 -10.73 9.71
CA MET A 129 -25.08 -9.68 8.90
C MET A 129 -24.72 -9.75 7.41
N ASN A 130 -23.95 -10.75 6.98
CA ASN A 130 -23.41 -10.87 5.62
C ASN A 130 -22.62 -9.63 5.14
N MET A 131 -22.04 -8.86 6.07
CA MET A 131 -21.27 -7.63 5.80
C MET A 131 -19.76 -7.89 5.71
N GLY A 132 -19.38 -9.10 5.30
CA GLY A 132 -18.00 -9.59 5.27
C GLY A 132 -17.47 -9.88 3.87
N GLU A 133 -18.07 -9.25 2.85
CA GLU A 133 -17.71 -9.47 1.45
C GLU A 133 -16.23 -9.21 1.20
N THR A 134 -15.66 -10.02 0.32
CA THR A 134 -14.29 -9.87 -0.15
C THR A 134 -14.37 -9.29 -1.55
N TYR A 135 -13.84 -8.08 -1.70
CA TYR A 135 -13.75 -7.42 -2.99
C TYR A 135 -12.37 -7.71 -3.58
N HIS A 136 -12.26 -7.63 -4.90
CA HIS A 136 -11.01 -7.83 -5.61
C HIS A 136 -10.66 -6.57 -6.38
N LEU A 137 -9.39 -6.17 -6.29
CA LEU A 137 -8.81 -5.12 -7.12
C LEU A 137 -7.92 -5.80 -8.15
N ASP A 138 -7.99 -5.38 -9.40
CA ASP A 138 -7.02 -5.71 -10.43
C ASP A 138 -6.90 -4.51 -11.38
N GLU A 139 -6.01 -3.58 -11.02
CA GLU A 139 -5.96 -2.26 -11.65
C GLU A 139 -4.53 -1.87 -12.00
N VAL A 140 -4.38 -1.04 -13.03
CA VAL A 140 -3.08 -0.50 -13.45
C VAL A 140 -2.90 0.90 -12.89
N VAL A 141 -1.68 1.16 -12.41
CA VAL A 141 -1.26 2.45 -11.86
C VAL A 141 -0.12 2.97 -12.70
N ASP A 142 -0.26 4.20 -13.17
CA ASP A 142 0.78 4.93 -13.90
C ASP A 142 1.62 5.73 -12.90
N LEU A 143 2.94 5.52 -12.94
CA LEU A 143 3.90 6.18 -12.07
C LEU A 143 4.96 6.94 -12.85
N VAL A 144 5.41 8.05 -12.27
CA VAL A 144 6.53 8.87 -12.73
C VAL A 144 7.55 9.01 -11.61
N ASN A 145 8.83 9.00 -11.96
CA ASN A 145 9.91 9.30 -11.04
C ASN A 145 10.13 10.83 -10.98
N GLU A 146 9.76 11.43 -9.86
CA GLU A 146 10.01 12.84 -9.57
C GLU A 146 11.09 12.94 -8.48
N ASP A 147 12.24 13.53 -8.81
CA ASP A 147 13.35 13.78 -7.87
C ASP A 147 13.84 12.54 -7.10
N GLY A 148 13.80 11.36 -7.75
CA GLY A 148 14.20 10.09 -7.15
C GLY A 148 13.10 9.37 -6.37
N MET A 149 11.90 9.95 -6.27
CA MET A 149 10.71 9.37 -5.65
C MET A 149 9.73 8.90 -6.72
N TRP A 150 9.13 7.73 -6.55
CA TRP A 150 8.11 7.23 -7.48
C TRP A 150 6.73 7.72 -7.02
N LYS A 151 6.05 8.47 -7.88
CA LYS A 151 4.72 9.03 -7.62
C LYS A 151 3.71 8.59 -8.66
N VAL A 152 2.45 8.52 -8.27
CA VAL A 152 1.32 8.10 -9.09
C VAL A 152 0.75 9.30 -9.84
N CYS A 153 0.63 9.17 -11.15
CA CYS A 153 0.02 10.17 -12.03
C CYS A 153 -1.30 9.73 -12.65
N GLY A 154 -1.62 8.44 -12.61
CA GLY A 154 -2.86 7.92 -13.17
C GLY A 154 -3.30 6.66 -12.46
N TYR A 155 -4.61 6.55 -12.22
CA TYR A 155 -5.25 5.38 -11.63
C TYR A 155 -6.74 5.35 -12.05
N GLU A 156 -7.32 4.15 -12.14
CA GLU A 156 -8.75 3.94 -12.51
C GLU A 156 -9.58 3.40 -11.34
N TYR A 157 -9.14 3.66 -10.11
CA TYR A 157 -9.81 3.15 -8.90
C TYR A 157 -11.22 3.68 -8.72
N ALA A 158 -12.12 2.78 -8.35
CA ALA A 158 -13.45 3.11 -7.89
C ALA A 158 -13.59 2.88 -6.37
N MET A 159 -14.43 3.69 -5.75
CA MET A 159 -14.87 3.47 -4.37
C MET A 159 -15.90 2.34 -4.33
N ILE A 160 -15.81 1.53 -3.28
CA ILE A 160 -16.67 0.37 -3.08
C ILE A 160 -17.82 0.77 -2.16
N ASP A 161 -19.05 0.56 -2.64
CA ASP A 161 -20.31 0.86 -1.94
C ASP A 161 -20.69 -0.24 -0.92
#